data_AF-A0A8T1TEY4-F1
#
_entry.id   AF-A0A8T1TEY4-F1
#
_cell.length_a   1.000
_cell.length_b   1.000
_cell.length_c   1.000
_cell.angle_alpha   90.00
_cell.angle_beta   90.00
_cell.angle_gamma   90.00
#
_symmetry.space_group_name_H-M   'P 1'
#
loop_
_entity.id
_entity.type
_entity.pdbx_description
1 polymer ?
#
loop_
_entity_poly.entity_id
_entity_poly.type
_entity_poly.pdbx_seq_one_letter_code
_entity_poly.pdbx_strand_id
1 'polypeptide(L)'
;MPLIISYVEDFSKAENSPFYIGCLQIATVIGPFLGFMLGSYCAQLYVDLGFTAIEEVTITLTDARWVGAWWLGILICGSVNLLAGMPFCFLPKSLPKEGQASDTELLSKRNESLLQERGETQAKWKMREITKDFIPFLRSLFHNPVYMLFICITVMQFNAFIGMITFMPKYLEQQYGKSASQAIFLIAVYNLPIICIGYFLGGFLMKKFKISTIQAANIAFWISLIEYLIYFAAYFTVCENSPVAGLTVSYEGIEQVSYMETTLLADCNSDCDCSIKVWDPVCGENGITYVSPCLAGCKASHGTSKYTVRHTSSNYEI
;
A
#
# COMPACT_ATOMS: atom_id res chain seq x y z
N MET A 1 9.68 -14.03 -6.39
CA MET A 1 8.33 -14.63 -6.39
C MET A 1 8.14 -15.76 -7.40
N PRO A 2 8.32 -15.60 -8.73
CA PRO A 2 7.98 -16.66 -9.68
C PRO A 2 8.75 -17.97 -9.43
N LEU A 3 10.04 -17.88 -9.12
CA LEU A 3 10.87 -19.06 -8.79
C LEU A 3 10.39 -19.82 -7.53
N ILE A 4 9.83 -19.12 -6.55
CA ILE A 4 9.38 -19.75 -5.29
C ILE A 4 8.07 -20.50 -5.53
N ILE A 5 7.15 -19.93 -6.30
CA ILE A 5 5.88 -20.58 -6.64
C ILE A 5 6.15 -21.84 -7.47
N SER A 6 6.98 -21.73 -8.52
CA SER A 6 7.37 -22.91 -9.32
C SER A 6 8.07 -23.97 -8.47
N TYR A 7 8.93 -23.56 -7.52
CA TYR A 7 9.56 -24.50 -6.60
C TYR A 7 8.52 -25.21 -5.71
N VAL A 8 7.54 -24.49 -5.15
CA VAL A 8 6.49 -25.11 -4.35
C VAL A 8 5.65 -26.07 -5.19
N GLU A 9 5.28 -25.70 -6.40
CA GLU A 9 4.49 -26.55 -7.31
C GLU A 9 5.26 -27.80 -7.75
N ASP A 10 6.55 -27.70 -8.03
CA ASP A 10 7.39 -28.82 -8.49
C ASP A 10 7.72 -29.84 -7.38
N PHE A 11 7.67 -29.41 -6.11
CA PHE A 11 8.07 -30.22 -4.96
C PHE A 11 6.88 -30.63 -4.06
N SER A 12 5.69 -30.08 -4.28
CA SER A 12 4.49 -30.42 -3.49
C SER A 12 3.51 -31.32 -4.25
N LYS A 13 2.72 -32.10 -3.50
CA LYS A 13 1.58 -32.83 -4.07
C LYS A 13 0.51 -31.82 -4.52
N ALA A 14 -0.12 -32.07 -5.66
CA ALA A 14 -1.16 -31.20 -6.24
C ALA A 14 -2.30 -30.84 -5.26
N GLU A 15 -2.65 -31.74 -4.33
CA GLU A 15 -3.67 -31.50 -3.29
C GLU A 15 -3.22 -30.51 -2.19
N ASN A 16 -1.92 -30.43 -1.91
CA ASN A 16 -1.35 -29.55 -0.89
C ASN A 16 -0.83 -28.22 -1.45
N SER A 17 -0.56 -28.16 -2.75
CA SER A 17 -0.01 -26.98 -3.42
C SER A 17 -0.81 -25.69 -3.12
N PRO A 18 -2.17 -25.65 -3.22
CA PRO A 18 -2.94 -24.43 -2.95
C PRO A 18 -2.77 -23.90 -1.52
N PHE A 19 -2.63 -24.80 -0.55
CA PHE A 19 -2.42 -24.42 0.85
C PHE A 19 -1.02 -23.86 1.08
N TYR A 20 0.02 -24.47 0.50
CA TYR A 20 1.39 -23.96 0.60
C TYR A 20 1.57 -22.62 -0.10
N ILE A 21 0.93 -22.44 -1.26
CA ILE A 21 0.88 -21.13 -1.94
C ILE A 21 0.19 -20.10 -1.04
N GLY A 22 -0.92 -20.44 -0.39
CA GLY A 22 -1.58 -19.58 0.59
C GLY A 22 -0.65 -19.15 1.74
N CYS A 23 0.08 -20.10 2.34
CA CYS A 23 1.07 -19.80 3.37
C CYS A 23 2.20 -18.89 2.86
N LEU A 24 2.67 -19.11 1.63
CA LEU A 24 3.70 -18.28 1.01
C LEU A 24 3.22 -16.83 0.79
N GLN A 25 1.96 -16.65 0.38
CA GLN A 25 1.36 -15.33 0.23
C GLN A 25 1.24 -14.62 1.59
N ILE A 26 0.85 -15.32 2.65
CA ILE A 26 0.83 -14.76 4.02
C ILE A 26 2.24 -14.30 4.43
N ALA A 27 3.27 -15.12 4.19
CA ALA A 27 4.66 -14.74 4.46
C ALA A 27 5.07 -13.48 3.67
N THR A 28 4.54 -13.30 2.47
CA THR A 28 4.76 -12.11 1.64
C THR A 28 4.08 -10.87 2.23
N VAL A 29 2.91 -11.00 2.85
CA VAL A 29 2.15 -9.89 3.48
C VAL A 29 2.77 -9.44 4.81
N ILE A 30 3.47 -10.33 5.53
CA ILE A 30 4.20 -9.98 6.76
C ILE A 30 5.25 -8.89 6.50
N GLY A 31 5.91 -8.91 5.33
CA GLY A 31 6.89 -7.89 4.93
C GLY A 31 6.30 -6.47 4.92
N PRO A 32 5.27 -6.19 4.10
CA PRO A 32 4.52 -4.94 4.13
C PRO A 32 4.02 -4.58 5.53
N PHE A 33 3.51 -5.54 6.31
CA PHE A 33 3.04 -5.27 7.68
C PHE A 33 4.12 -4.68 8.57
N LEU A 34 5.29 -5.31 8.63
CA LEU A 34 6.44 -4.78 9.36
C LEU A 34 6.94 -3.46 8.77
N GLY A 35 6.87 -3.31 7.45
CA GLY A 35 7.22 -2.07 6.75
C GLY A 35 6.32 -0.88 7.14
N PHE A 36 5.00 -1.07 7.18
CA PHE A 36 4.07 -0.03 7.63
C PHE A 36 4.23 0.25 9.14
N MET A 37 4.48 -0.75 9.98
CA MET A 37 4.77 -0.54 11.40
C MET A 37 6.02 0.32 11.60
N LEU A 38 7.10 -0.02 10.89
CA LEU A 38 8.34 0.76 10.92
C LEU A 38 8.12 2.16 10.34
N GLY A 39 7.37 2.28 9.24
CA GLY A 39 7.01 3.56 8.63
C GLY A 39 6.22 4.45 9.58
N SER A 40 5.26 3.89 10.33
CA SER A 40 4.50 4.61 11.34
C SER A 40 5.42 5.14 12.45
N TYR A 41 6.34 4.31 12.94
CA TYR A 41 7.33 4.73 13.94
C TYR A 41 8.25 5.84 13.40
N CYS A 42 8.78 5.68 12.19
CA CYS A 42 9.61 6.72 11.55
C CYS A 42 8.83 8.03 11.34
N ALA A 43 7.52 7.95 11.08
CA ALA A 43 6.65 9.11 10.95
C ALA A 43 6.39 9.85 12.27
N GLN A 44 6.57 9.20 13.42
CA GLN A 44 6.50 9.86 14.75
C GLN A 44 7.77 10.64 15.10
N LEU A 45 8.87 10.38 14.41
CA LEU A 45 10.14 11.06 14.63
C LEU A 45 10.26 12.22 13.65
N TYR A 46 10.61 13.41 14.13
CA TYR A 46 10.83 14.57 13.27
C TYR A 46 12.02 14.34 12.34
N VAL A 47 11.98 14.87 11.12
CA VAL A 47 13.02 14.63 10.09
C VAL A 47 14.44 14.96 10.56
N ASP A 48 14.60 16.03 11.34
CA ASP A 48 15.89 16.52 11.86
C ASP A 48 16.26 15.92 13.22
N LEU A 49 16.20 14.58 13.31
CA LEU A 49 16.62 13.84 14.49
C LEU A 49 18.04 14.25 14.95
N GLY A 50 18.14 14.85 16.13
CA GLY A 50 19.41 15.18 16.77
C GLY A 50 20.00 16.55 16.42
N PHE A 51 19.40 17.31 15.49
CA PHE A 51 19.84 18.66 15.15
C PHE A 51 19.03 19.76 15.83
N THR A 52 17.77 19.47 16.20
CA THR A 52 16.89 20.38 16.95
C THR A 52 16.33 19.67 18.18
N ALA A 53 16.28 20.36 19.33
CA ALA A 53 15.61 19.82 20.50
C ALA A 53 14.10 19.83 20.23
N ILE A 54 13.42 18.69 20.43
CA ILE A 54 11.95 18.58 20.29
C ILE A 54 11.24 19.63 21.17
N GLU A 55 11.89 20.08 22.24
CA GLU A 55 11.39 21.11 23.14
C GLU A 55 11.42 22.53 22.58
N GLU A 56 12.22 22.80 21.54
CA GLU A 56 12.29 24.07 20.81
C GLU A 56 11.33 24.12 19.61
N VAL A 57 10.85 22.97 19.12
CA VAL A 57 9.97 22.87 17.96
C VAL A 57 8.50 22.94 18.39
N THR A 58 7.81 24.04 18.05
CA THR A 58 6.38 24.26 18.34
C THR A 58 5.45 23.61 17.31
N ILE A 59 5.81 22.44 16.77
CA ILE A 59 5.08 21.75 15.69
C ILE A 59 4.56 20.41 16.24
N THR A 60 3.28 20.12 16.00
CA THR A 60 2.62 18.87 16.44
C THR A 60 2.64 17.79 15.35
N LEU A 61 2.42 16.53 15.73
CA LEU A 61 2.33 15.38 14.81
C LEU A 61 1.20 15.48 13.76
N THR A 62 0.24 16.37 13.98
CA THR A 62 -0.90 16.63 13.11
C THR A 62 -0.71 17.87 12.23
N ASP A 63 0.32 18.67 12.48
CA ASP A 63 0.63 19.87 11.71
C ASP A 63 1.11 19.48 10.30
N ALA A 64 0.64 20.19 9.28
CA ALA A 64 1.00 19.94 7.88
C ALA A 64 2.51 20.08 7.61
N ARG A 65 3.22 20.84 8.46
CA ARG A 65 4.68 21.01 8.39
C ARG A 65 5.46 19.83 8.99
N TRP A 66 4.79 18.91 9.66
CA TRP A 66 5.44 17.74 10.24
C TRP A 66 5.88 16.78 9.14
N VAL A 67 7.20 16.62 9.00
CA VAL A 67 7.79 15.60 8.12
C VAL A 67 8.49 14.57 8.99
N GLY A 68 8.04 13.32 8.85
CA GLY A 68 8.64 12.18 9.53
C GLY A 68 10.05 11.85 9.04
N ALA A 69 10.84 11.18 9.86
CA ALA A 69 12.19 10.69 9.53
C ALA A 69 12.16 9.49 8.54
N TRP A 70 11.62 9.70 7.35
CA TRP A 70 11.43 8.69 6.30
C TRP A 70 12.73 7.97 5.91
N TRP A 71 13.86 8.67 5.97
CA TRP A 71 15.19 8.14 5.64
C TRP A 71 15.63 7.01 6.58
N LEU A 72 15.20 7.05 7.84
CA LEU A 72 15.58 6.05 8.85
C LEU A 72 15.04 4.66 8.48
N GLY A 73 13.80 4.60 8.01
CA GLY A 73 13.17 3.36 7.55
C GLY A 73 13.94 2.71 6.39
N ILE A 74 14.44 3.52 5.45
CA ILE A 74 15.23 3.03 4.31
C ILE A 74 16.53 2.38 4.78
N LEU A 75 17.25 3.01 5.73
CA LEU A 75 18.50 2.48 6.27
C LEU A 75 18.29 1.16 7.02
N ILE A 76 17.23 1.07 7.84
CA ILE A 76 16.89 -0.14 8.59
C ILE A 76 16.52 -1.27 7.61
N CYS A 77 15.60 -1.01 6.67
CA CYS A 77 15.19 -1.99 5.67
C CYS A 77 16.37 -2.45 4.79
N GLY A 78 17.24 -1.53 4.38
CA GLY A 78 18.45 -1.86 3.61
C GLY A 78 19.39 -2.78 4.38
N SER A 79 19.64 -2.48 5.66
CA SER A 79 20.50 -3.27 6.54
C SER A 79 19.93 -4.68 6.76
N VAL A 80 18.63 -4.80 7.03
CA VAL A 80 17.96 -6.10 7.20
C VAL A 80 18.01 -6.92 5.93
N ASN A 81 17.81 -6.32 4.75
CA ASN A 81 17.92 -7.02 3.47
C ASN A 81 19.34 -7.53 3.21
N LEU A 82 20.37 -6.77 3.55
CA LEU A 82 21.76 -7.21 3.43
C LEU A 82 22.05 -8.41 4.35
N LEU A 83 21.58 -8.36 5.59
CA LEU A 83 21.72 -9.46 6.54
C LEU A 83 20.93 -10.70 6.11
N ALA A 84 19.73 -10.52 5.57
CA ALA A 84 18.90 -11.61 5.05
C ALA A 84 19.50 -12.28 3.80
N GLY A 85 20.31 -11.56 3.01
CA GLY A 85 21.03 -12.12 1.86
C GLY A 85 22.18 -13.05 2.24
N MET A 86 22.80 -12.86 3.41
CA MET A 86 23.97 -13.62 3.84
C MET A 86 23.71 -15.13 3.98
N PRO A 87 22.61 -15.61 4.58
CA PRO A 87 22.26 -17.04 4.61
C PRO A 87 22.06 -17.67 3.22
N PHE A 88 21.56 -16.92 2.23
CA PHE A 88 21.36 -17.45 0.88
C PHE A 88 22.68 -17.79 0.19
N CYS A 89 23.80 -17.16 0.57
CA CYS A 89 25.12 -17.53 0.08
C CYS A 89 25.58 -18.91 0.56
N PHE A 90 24.98 -19.43 1.64
CA PHE A 90 25.32 -20.74 2.22
C PHE A 90 24.33 -21.85 1.82
N LEU A 91 23.35 -21.56 0.96
CA LEU A 91 22.40 -22.58 0.52
C LEU A 91 23.09 -23.61 -0.39
N PRO A 92 22.86 -24.92 -0.15
CA PRO A 92 23.44 -25.98 -0.99
C PRO A 92 22.86 -25.91 -2.41
N LYS A 93 23.71 -26.20 -3.41
CA LYS A 93 23.36 -26.13 -4.84
C LYS A 93 22.19 -27.05 -5.26
N SER A 94 21.79 -28.01 -4.43
CA SER A 94 20.68 -28.92 -4.70
C SER A 94 20.00 -29.37 -3.41
N LEU A 95 18.67 -29.26 -3.37
CA LEU A 95 17.83 -29.84 -2.31
C LEU A 95 17.18 -31.14 -2.82
N PRO A 96 17.16 -32.21 -2.02
CA PRO A 96 16.49 -33.45 -2.39
C PRO A 96 14.97 -33.25 -2.46
N LYS A 97 14.34 -33.83 -3.50
CA LYS A 97 12.88 -33.82 -3.68
C LYS A 97 12.16 -34.63 -2.60
N GLU A 98 11.01 -34.13 -2.14
CA GLU A 98 10.18 -34.81 -1.16
C GLU A 98 9.71 -36.17 -1.71
N GLY A 99 10.18 -37.26 -1.10
CA GLY A 99 9.94 -38.63 -1.54
C GLY A 99 11.06 -39.31 -2.34
N GLN A 100 12.17 -38.63 -2.67
CA GLN A 100 13.34 -39.20 -3.40
C GLN A 100 14.60 -39.38 -2.53
N ALA A 101 14.45 -39.40 -1.21
CA ALA A 101 15.57 -39.49 -0.27
C ALA A 101 16.33 -40.84 -0.30
N SER A 102 15.79 -41.89 -0.95
CA SER A 102 16.41 -43.23 -0.92
C SER A 102 17.38 -43.52 -2.09
N ASP A 103 17.21 -42.90 -3.27
CA ASP A 103 17.93 -43.33 -4.49
C ASP A 103 19.04 -42.35 -4.94
N THR A 104 19.09 -41.15 -4.35
CA THR A 104 19.90 -40.04 -4.88
C THR A 104 21.37 -40.06 -4.41
N GLU A 105 21.67 -40.65 -3.25
CA GLU A 105 23.04 -40.66 -2.69
C GLU A 105 24.00 -41.60 -3.43
N LEU A 106 23.51 -42.67 -4.08
CA LEU A 106 24.34 -43.65 -4.80
C LEU A 106 24.72 -43.21 -6.23
N LEU A 107 23.93 -42.33 -6.85
CA LEU A 107 24.18 -41.85 -8.23
C LEU A 107 25.00 -40.56 -8.32
N SER A 108 25.11 -39.81 -7.21
CA SER A 108 25.80 -38.51 -7.17
C SER A 108 27.31 -38.63 -7.46
N LYS A 109 28.00 -39.65 -6.93
CA LYS A 109 29.47 -39.78 -7.07
C LYS A 109 29.97 -40.16 -8.47
N ARG A 110 29.12 -40.68 -9.36
CA ARG A 110 29.53 -41.17 -10.69
C ARG A 110 29.37 -40.14 -11.82
N ASN A 111 28.58 -39.09 -11.60
CA ASN A 111 28.15 -38.17 -12.65
C ASN A 111 28.85 -36.81 -12.65
N GLU A 112 29.59 -36.44 -11.59
CA GLU A 112 30.22 -35.11 -11.47
C GLU A 112 31.26 -34.81 -12.57
N SER A 113 31.97 -35.81 -13.10
CA SER A 113 33.01 -35.58 -14.12
C SER A 113 32.51 -35.59 -15.58
N LEU A 114 31.30 -36.09 -15.85
CA LEU A 114 30.72 -36.18 -17.21
C LEU A 114 29.73 -35.04 -17.52
N LEU A 115 29.30 -34.28 -16.51
CA LEU A 115 28.30 -33.22 -16.65
C LEU A 115 28.88 -31.87 -17.11
N GLN A 116 30.19 -31.64 -16.96
CA GLN A 116 30.78 -30.30 -17.07
C GLN A 116 31.01 -29.84 -18.52
N GLU A 117 31.35 -30.73 -19.46
CA GLU A 117 31.49 -30.38 -20.89
C GLU A 117 30.17 -30.49 -21.69
N ARG A 118 29.23 -31.33 -21.25
CA ARG A 118 27.93 -31.53 -21.94
C ARG A 118 26.91 -30.43 -21.59
N GLY A 119 27.09 -29.75 -20.47
CA GLY A 119 26.16 -28.75 -19.93
C GLY A 119 26.00 -27.50 -20.79
N GLU A 120 27.07 -26.96 -21.39
CA GLU A 120 26.99 -25.69 -22.14
C GLU A 120 26.28 -25.85 -23.49
N THR A 121 26.59 -26.92 -24.22
CA THR A 121 25.99 -27.20 -25.53
C THR A 121 24.55 -27.66 -25.39
N GLN A 122 24.24 -28.45 -24.36
CA GLN A 122 22.88 -28.88 -24.05
C GLN A 122 22.02 -27.73 -23.50
N ALA A 123 22.57 -26.82 -22.68
CA ALA A 123 21.86 -25.63 -22.21
C ALA A 123 21.55 -24.65 -23.35
N LYS A 124 22.49 -24.42 -24.28
CA LYS A 124 22.24 -23.58 -25.47
C LYS A 124 21.21 -24.18 -26.43
N TRP A 125 21.25 -25.50 -26.65
CA TRP A 125 20.24 -26.19 -27.46
C TRP A 125 18.86 -26.15 -26.80
N LYS A 126 18.79 -26.46 -25.50
CA LYS A 126 17.55 -26.42 -24.70
C LYS A 126 16.96 -25.00 -24.65
N MET A 127 17.79 -23.97 -24.50
CA MET A 127 17.36 -22.57 -24.54
C MET A 127 16.79 -22.17 -25.91
N ARG A 128 17.43 -22.59 -27.02
CA ARG A 128 16.98 -22.28 -28.38
C ARG A 128 15.67 -22.99 -28.74
N GLU A 129 15.48 -24.21 -28.26
CA GLU A 129 14.28 -25.02 -28.45
C GLU A 129 13.12 -24.49 -27.60
N ILE A 130 13.38 -24.19 -26.31
CA ILE A 130 12.43 -23.47 -25.44
C ILE A 130 12.01 -22.14 -26.08
N THR A 131 12.95 -21.34 -26.60
CA THR A 131 12.61 -20.03 -27.21
C THR A 131 11.75 -20.19 -28.46
N LYS A 132 11.98 -21.26 -29.25
CA LYS A 132 11.21 -21.55 -30.46
C LYS A 132 9.76 -21.91 -30.17
N ASP A 133 9.51 -22.67 -29.10
CA ASP A 133 8.15 -23.06 -28.71
C ASP A 133 7.46 -22.01 -27.83
N PHE A 134 8.26 -21.19 -27.14
CA PHE A 134 7.78 -20.13 -26.25
C PHE A 134 7.08 -18.99 -27.00
N ILE A 135 7.63 -18.52 -28.13
CA ILE A 135 7.03 -17.41 -28.89
C ILE A 135 5.64 -17.78 -29.47
N PRO A 136 5.46 -18.93 -30.13
CA PRO A 136 4.15 -19.40 -30.58
C PRO A 136 3.18 -19.60 -29.41
N PHE A 137 3.66 -20.16 -28.29
CA PHE A 137 2.85 -20.35 -27.09
C PHE A 137 2.38 -19.01 -26.51
N LEU A 138 3.27 -18.03 -26.36
CA LEU A 138 2.92 -16.67 -25.97
C LEU A 138 1.89 -16.07 -26.92
N ARG A 139 2.10 -16.18 -28.23
CA ARG A 139 1.15 -15.67 -29.23
C ARG A 139 -0.23 -16.31 -29.10
N SER A 140 -0.29 -17.63 -28.88
CA SER A 140 -1.53 -18.36 -28.63
C SER A 140 -2.21 -17.89 -27.34
N LEU A 141 -1.44 -17.67 -26.28
CA LEU A 141 -1.92 -17.18 -25.00
C LEU A 141 -2.51 -15.76 -25.11
N PHE A 142 -1.85 -14.85 -25.84
CA PHE A 142 -2.37 -13.50 -26.13
C PHE A 142 -3.61 -13.49 -27.03
N HIS A 143 -3.79 -14.51 -27.88
CA HIS A 143 -5.00 -14.65 -28.70
C HIS A 143 -6.14 -15.35 -27.98
N ASN A 144 -5.90 -15.90 -26.78
CA ASN A 144 -6.95 -16.53 -25.99
C ASN A 144 -7.79 -15.45 -25.28
N PRO A 145 -9.07 -15.24 -25.67
CA PRO A 145 -9.87 -14.14 -25.15
C PRO A 145 -10.15 -14.27 -23.65
N VAL A 146 -10.26 -15.50 -23.14
CA VAL A 146 -10.51 -15.76 -21.71
C VAL A 146 -9.30 -15.36 -20.88
N TYR A 147 -8.10 -15.70 -21.34
CA TYR A 147 -6.87 -15.34 -20.65
C TYR A 147 -6.62 -13.83 -20.67
N MET A 148 -6.86 -13.18 -21.81
CA MET A 148 -6.74 -11.72 -21.91
C MET A 148 -7.74 -10.99 -21.00
N LEU A 149 -8.99 -11.46 -20.95
CA LEU A 149 -10.00 -10.92 -20.04
C LEU A 149 -9.55 -11.06 -18.57
N PHE A 150 -9.03 -12.24 -18.20
CA PHE A 150 -8.50 -12.49 -16.87
C PHE A 150 -7.33 -11.56 -16.51
N ILE A 151 -6.39 -11.34 -17.43
CA ILE A 151 -5.31 -10.36 -17.23
C ILE A 151 -5.88 -8.96 -17.02
N CYS A 152 -6.78 -8.50 -17.90
CA CYS A 152 -7.35 -7.16 -17.81
C CYS A 152 -8.03 -6.94 -16.45
N ILE A 153 -8.85 -7.89 -16.00
CA ILE A 153 -9.50 -7.86 -14.69
C ILE A 153 -8.45 -7.80 -13.57
N THR A 154 -7.44 -8.68 -13.62
CA THR A 154 -6.40 -8.74 -12.60
C THR A 154 -5.61 -7.42 -12.53
N VAL A 155 -5.24 -6.84 -13.67
CA VAL A 155 -4.54 -5.55 -13.74
C VAL A 155 -5.40 -4.44 -13.13
N MET A 156 -6.68 -4.36 -13.48
CA MET A 156 -7.59 -3.37 -12.90
C MET A 156 -7.73 -3.52 -11.39
N GLN A 157 -7.92 -4.76 -10.90
CA GLN A 157 -8.05 -5.05 -9.46
C GLN A 157 -6.77 -4.70 -8.69
N PHE A 158 -5.60 -5.09 -9.18
CA PHE A 158 -4.33 -4.77 -8.53
C PHE A 158 -4.05 -3.26 -8.55
N ASN A 159 -4.36 -2.54 -9.63
CA ASN A 159 -4.23 -1.09 -9.67
C ASN A 159 -5.16 -0.40 -8.65
N ALA A 160 -6.42 -0.82 -8.57
CA ALA A 160 -7.36 -0.29 -7.59
C ALA A 160 -6.87 -0.51 -6.15
N PHE A 161 -6.37 -1.72 -5.86
CA PHE A 161 -5.81 -2.08 -4.56
C PHE A 161 -4.57 -1.24 -4.19
N ILE A 162 -3.62 -1.10 -5.12
CA ILE A 162 -2.41 -0.28 -4.91
C ILE A 162 -2.78 1.19 -4.73
N GLY A 163 -3.72 1.71 -5.54
CA GLY A 163 -4.21 3.07 -5.42
C GLY A 163 -4.84 3.33 -4.05
N MET A 164 -5.72 2.43 -3.60
CA MET A 164 -6.33 2.52 -2.27
C MET A 164 -5.27 2.57 -1.18
N ILE A 165 -4.35 1.60 -1.11
CA ILE A 165 -3.34 1.54 -0.04
C ILE A 165 -2.41 2.77 -0.06
N THR A 166 -2.06 3.26 -1.24
CA THR A 166 -1.11 4.38 -1.39
C THR A 166 -1.72 5.72 -0.97
N PHE A 167 -2.97 5.97 -1.35
CA PHE A 167 -3.63 7.27 -1.12
C PHE A 167 -4.49 7.31 0.15
N MET A 168 -4.91 6.16 0.69
CA MET A 168 -5.70 6.10 1.92
C MET A 168 -5.05 6.77 3.15
N PRO A 169 -3.74 6.66 3.42
CA PRO A 169 -3.15 7.34 4.58
C PRO A 169 -3.31 8.86 4.44
N LYS A 170 -3.04 9.38 3.24
CA LYS A 170 -3.15 10.81 2.97
C LYS A 170 -4.60 11.28 3.01
N TYR A 171 -5.53 10.46 2.53
CA TYR A 171 -6.96 10.73 2.66
C TYR A 171 -7.37 10.83 4.14
N LEU A 172 -6.90 9.92 5.01
CA LEU A 172 -7.16 9.98 6.46
C LEU A 172 -6.54 11.22 7.13
N GLU A 173 -5.35 11.65 6.68
CA GLU A 173 -4.73 12.88 7.15
C GLU A 173 -5.58 14.11 6.79
N GLN A 174 -5.98 14.24 5.52
CA GLN A 174 -6.67 15.44 5.03
C GLN A 174 -8.13 15.51 5.47
N GLN A 175 -8.85 14.39 5.41
CA GLN A 175 -10.29 14.37 5.68
C GLN A 175 -10.62 14.24 7.17
N TYR A 176 -9.80 13.53 7.94
CA TYR A 176 -10.08 13.22 9.34
C TYR A 176 -9.07 13.82 10.32
N GLY A 177 -8.14 14.66 9.84
CA GLY A 177 -7.12 15.32 10.67
C GLY A 177 -6.23 14.36 11.45
N LYS A 178 -6.09 13.11 10.99
CA LYS A 178 -5.22 12.13 11.65
C LYS A 178 -3.77 12.42 11.33
N SER A 179 -2.88 12.23 12.31
CA SER A 179 -1.44 12.31 12.05
C SER A 179 -1.01 11.22 11.04
N ALA A 180 0.02 11.50 10.25
CA ALA A 180 0.55 10.54 9.28
C ALA A 180 0.92 9.20 9.94
N SER A 181 1.53 9.23 11.13
CA SER A 181 1.88 8.02 11.88
C SER A 181 0.66 7.15 12.25
N GLN A 182 -0.42 7.78 12.72
CA GLN A 182 -1.66 7.08 13.08
C GLN A 182 -2.36 6.52 11.85
N ALA A 183 -2.41 7.28 10.75
CA ALA A 183 -3.02 6.82 9.50
C ALA A 183 -2.30 5.57 8.95
N ILE A 184 -0.97 5.60 8.89
CA ILE A 184 -0.13 4.48 8.46
C ILE A 184 -0.33 3.26 9.38
N PHE A 185 -0.38 3.48 10.70
CA PHE A 185 -0.61 2.41 11.67
C PHE A 185 -1.98 1.73 11.50
N LEU A 186 -3.04 2.54 11.36
CA LEU A 186 -4.41 2.06 11.18
C LEU A 186 -4.52 1.18 9.92
N ILE A 187 -3.92 1.62 8.81
CA ILE A 187 -3.96 0.87 7.55
C ILE A 187 -3.31 -0.50 7.72
N ALA A 188 -2.19 -0.57 8.42
CA ALA A 188 -1.48 -1.82 8.63
C ALA A 188 -2.23 -2.80 9.55
N VAL A 189 -2.81 -2.30 10.65
CA VAL A 189 -3.51 -3.15 11.62
C VAL A 189 -4.88 -3.60 11.11
N TYR A 190 -5.60 -2.76 10.36
CA TYR A 190 -6.91 -3.12 9.86
C TYR A 190 -6.86 -3.89 8.53
N ASN A 191 -6.03 -3.52 7.55
CA ASN A 191 -6.10 -4.15 6.23
C ASN A 191 -5.29 -5.45 6.14
N LEU A 192 -4.07 -5.46 6.67
CA LEU A 192 -3.13 -6.55 6.39
C LEU A 192 -3.50 -7.88 7.08
N PRO A 193 -4.00 -7.90 8.34
CA PRO A 193 -4.51 -9.14 8.94
C PRO A 193 -5.69 -9.72 8.18
N ILE A 194 -6.60 -8.88 7.68
CA ILE A 194 -7.77 -9.32 6.90
C ILE A 194 -7.30 -10.01 5.61
N ILE A 195 -6.31 -9.46 4.93
CA ILE A 195 -5.70 -10.08 3.74
C ILE A 195 -5.08 -11.44 4.09
N CYS A 196 -4.36 -11.55 5.21
CA CYS A 196 -3.77 -12.82 5.65
C CYS A 196 -4.83 -13.89 5.91
N ILE A 197 -5.92 -13.50 6.58
CA ILE A 197 -7.08 -14.36 6.84
C ILE A 197 -7.69 -14.83 5.50
N GLY A 198 -7.84 -13.93 4.53
CA GLY A 198 -8.34 -14.24 3.19
C GLY A 198 -7.48 -15.26 2.45
N TYR A 199 -6.16 -15.07 2.42
CA TYR A 199 -5.24 -16.05 1.81
C TYR A 199 -5.28 -17.40 2.50
N PHE A 200 -5.31 -17.42 3.83
CA PHE A 200 -5.39 -18.65 4.61
C PHE A 200 -6.69 -19.42 4.33
N LEU A 201 -7.83 -18.75 4.43
CA LEU A 201 -9.15 -19.33 4.16
C LEU A 201 -9.26 -19.79 2.72
N GLY A 202 -8.80 -19.00 1.74
CA GLY A 202 -8.79 -19.38 0.33
C GLY A 202 -8.01 -20.67 0.08
N GLY A 203 -6.76 -20.74 0.55
CA GLY A 203 -5.94 -21.94 0.41
C GLY A 203 -6.50 -23.16 1.17
N PHE A 204 -7.03 -22.93 2.38
CA PHE A 204 -7.64 -23.98 3.19
C PHE A 204 -8.93 -24.55 2.58
N LEU A 205 -9.83 -23.70 2.10
CA LEU A 205 -11.09 -24.12 1.45
C LEU A 205 -10.81 -24.91 0.17
N MET A 206 -9.89 -24.42 -0.66
CA MET A 206 -9.48 -25.10 -1.89
C MET A 206 -8.93 -26.50 -1.60
N LYS A 207 -8.09 -26.65 -0.57
CA LYS A 207 -7.54 -27.94 -0.15
C LYS A 207 -8.59 -28.85 0.47
N LYS A 208 -9.37 -28.37 1.45
CA LYS A 208 -10.32 -29.19 2.22
C LYS A 208 -11.46 -29.73 1.37
N PHE A 209 -12.00 -28.90 0.47
CA PHE A 209 -13.16 -29.25 -0.34
C PHE A 209 -12.80 -29.75 -1.74
N LYS A 210 -11.50 -29.83 -2.09
CA LYS A 210 -11.02 -30.28 -3.41
C LYS A 210 -11.75 -29.57 -4.56
N ILE A 211 -11.85 -28.25 -4.43
CA ILE A 211 -12.64 -27.39 -5.32
C ILE A 211 -12.03 -27.44 -6.72
N SER A 212 -12.85 -27.74 -7.74
CA SER A 212 -12.41 -27.72 -9.14
C SER A 212 -12.23 -26.29 -9.64
N THR A 213 -11.46 -26.08 -10.71
CA THR A 213 -11.22 -24.75 -11.29
C THR A 213 -12.50 -24.02 -11.68
N ILE A 214 -13.49 -24.74 -12.21
CA ILE A 214 -14.81 -24.18 -12.56
C ILE A 214 -15.60 -23.78 -11.31
N GLN A 215 -15.57 -24.61 -10.26
CA GLN A 215 -16.22 -24.26 -8.99
C GLN A 215 -15.56 -23.05 -8.33
N ALA A 216 -14.22 -22.98 -8.36
CA ALA A 216 -13.47 -21.84 -7.85
C ALA A 216 -13.80 -20.55 -8.61
N ALA A 217 -13.93 -20.61 -9.94
CA ALA A 217 -14.34 -19.48 -10.75
C ALA A 217 -15.76 -18.99 -10.40
N ASN A 218 -16.71 -19.91 -10.20
CA ASN A 218 -18.06 -19.56 -9.77
C ASN A 218 -18.07 -18.91 -8.38
N ILE A 219 -17.29 -19.44 -7.42
CA ILE A 219 -17.15 -18.84 -6.09
C ILE A 219 -16.56 -17.44 -6.18
N ALA A 220 -15.49 -17.26 -6.96
CA ALA A 220 -14.85 -15.96 -7.16
C ALA A 220 -15.80 -14.91 -7.77
N PHE A 221 -16.67 -15.32 -8.70
CA PHE A 221 -17.69 -14.45 -9.27
C PHE A 221 -18.68 -13.96 -8.20
N TRP A 222 -19.23 -14.87 -7.38
CA TRP A 222 -20.16 -14.50 -6.32
C TRP A 222 -19.53 -13.60 -5.26
N ILE A 223 -18.28 -13.89 -4.87
CA ILE A 223 -17.54 -13.04 -3.93
C ILE A 223 -17.34 -11.62 -4.51
N SER A 224 -16.93 -11.52 -5.78
CA SER A 224 -16.74 -10.23 -6.45
C SER A 224 -18.04 -9.44 -6.58
N LEU A 225 -19.16 -10.13 -6.82
CA LEU A 225 -20.48 -9.50 -6.86
C LEU A 225 -20.89 -8.96 -5.48
N ILE A 226 -20.68 -9.74 -4.43
CA ILE A 226 -20.96 -9.31 -3.05
C ILE A 226 -20.09 -8.12 -2.67
N GLU A 227 -18.80 -8.15 -3.00
CA GLU A 227 -17.87 -7.03 -2.79
C GLU A 227 -18.39 -5.75 -3.46
N TYR A 228 -18.76 -5.83 -4.74
CA TYR A 228 -19.34 -4.71 -5.48
C TYR A 228 -20.62 -4.17 -4.80
N LEU A 229 -21.52 -5.05 -4.36
CA LEU A 229 -22.75 -4.65 -3.68
C LEU A 229 -22.47 -3.96 -2.33
N ILE A 230 -21.46 -4.41 -1.59
CA ILE A 230 -21.04 -3.79 -0.32
C ILE A 230 -20.46 -2.40 -0.58
N TYR A 231 -19.57 -2.23 -1.57
CA TYR A 231 -19.04 -0.90 -1.92
C TYR A 231 -20.14 0.03 -2.43
N PHE A 232 -21.07 -0.50 -3.23
CA PHE A 232 -22.23 0.27 -3.68
C PHE A 232 -23.12 0.69 -2.50
N ALA A 233 -23.32 -0.17 -1.51
CA ALA A 233 -24.05 0.18 -0.28
C ALA A 233 -23.29 1.23 0.55
N ALA A 234 -21.96 1.10 0.67
CA ALA A 234 -21.12 2.06 1.38
C ALA A 234 -21.10 3.44 0.69
N TYR A 235 -21.35 3.51 -0.61
CA TYR A 235 -21.55 4.79 -1.28
C TYR A 235 -22.75 5.57 -0.71
N PHE A 236 -23.76 4.91 -0.13
CA PHE A 236 -24.88 5.62 0.51
C PHE A 236 -24.56 6.13 1.92
N THR A 237 -23.43 5.75 2.53
CA THR A 237 -23.03 6.24 3.85
C THR A 237 -22.20 7.52 3.78
N VAL A 238 -22.44 8.38 2.79
CA VAL A 238 -21.69 9.64 2.60
C VAL A 238 -21.84 10.51 3.86
N CYS A 239 -20.71 10.93 4.42
CA CYS A 239 -20.67 12.00 5.42
C CYS A 239 -20.78 13.36 4.74
N GLU A 240 -21.37 14.33 5.43
CA GLU A 240 -21.38 15.73 4.99
C GLU A 240 -19.93 16.20 4.75
N ASN A 241 -19.74 16.98 3.68
CA ASN A 241 -18.43 17.55 3.38
C ASN A 241 -18.03 18.51 4.50
N SER A 242 -16.74 18.58 4.82
CA SER A 242 -16.26 19.59 5.78
C SER A 242 -16.63 21.00 5.29
N PRO A 243 -17.18 21.87 6.16
CA PRO A 243 -17.53 23.23 5.78
C PRO A 243 -16.24 24.04 5.58
N VAL A 244 -15.90 24.32 4.32
CA VAL A 244 -14.74 25.11 3.92
C VAL A 244 -15.22 26.41 3.26
N ALA A 245 -14.84 27.54 3.85
CA ALA A 245 -15.22 28.87 3.38
C ALA A 245 -14.76 29.10 1.93
N GLY A 246 -15.70 29.51 1.08
CA GLY A 246 -15.47 29.80 -0.33
C GLY A 246 -15.44 28.58 -1.26
N LEU A 247 -15.56 27.36 -0.72
CA LEU A 247 -15.61 26.11 -1.49
C LEU A 247 -16.90 25.32 -1.28
N THR A 248 -17.25 24.98 -0.03
CA THR A 248 -18.47 24.23 0.29
C THR A 248 -19.52 25.09 1.00
N VAL A 249 -19.07 26.11 1.75
CA VAL A 249 -19.93 27.09 2.41
C VAL A 249 -19.44 28.51 2.10
N SER A 250 -20.34 29.50 2.15
CA SER A 250 -19.96 30.90 2.13
C SER A 250 -19.22 31.29 3.42
N TYR A 251 -18.57 32.46 3.44
CA TYR A 251 -17.95 32.99 4.67
C TYR A 251 -18.95 33.24 5.81
N GLU A 252 -20.25 33.32 5.49
CA GLU A 252 -21.35 33.44 6.45
C GLU A 252 -21.93 32.09 6.90
N GLY A 253 -21.40 30.96 6.40
CA GLY A 253 -21.85 29.62 6.75
C GLY A 253 -23.05 29.11 5.95
N ILE A 254 -23.39 29.74 4.83
CA ILE A 254 -24.48 29.29 3.95
C ILE A 254 -23.92 28.24 2.99
N GLU A 255 -24.56 27.08 2.88
CA GLU A 255 -24.16 26.05 1.91
C GLU A 255 -24.20 26.59 0.48
N GLN A 256 -23.02 26.73 -0.11
CA GLN A 256 -22.86 27.23 -1.47
C GLN A 256 -21.59 26.63 -2.05
N VAL A 257 -21.77 25.55 -2.83
CA VAL A 257 -20.64 24.91 -3.52
C VAL A 257 -20.20 25.81 -4.68
N SER A 258 -18.97 26.31 -4.61
CA SER A 258 -18.38 27.13 -5.65
C SER A 258 -16.99 26.63 -6.01
N TYR A 259 -16.71 26.59 -7.31
CA TYR A 259 -15.41 26.21 -7.87
C TYR A 259 -14.64 27.42 -8.40
N MET A 260 -15.18 28.64 -8.26
CA MET A 260 -14.51 29.86 -8.72
C MET A 260 -13.52 30.34 -7.67
N GLU A 261 -12.29 30.67 -8.09
CA GLU A 261 -11.27 31.22 -7.19
C GLU A 261 -11.73 32.53 -6.50
N THR A 262 -12.63 33.30 -7.13
CA THR A 262 -13.18 34.53 -6.57
C THR A 262 -14.00 34.31 -5.31
N THR A 263 -14.56 33.12 -5.08
CA THR A 263 -15.34 32.86 -3.86
C THR A 263 -14.48 32.59 -2.63
N LEU A 264 -13.16 32.45 -2.80
CA LEU A 264 -12.20 32.44 -1.70
C LEU A 264 -11.93 33.85 -1.16
N LEU A 265 -12.22 34.89 -1.93
CA LEU A 265 -12.06 36.29 -1.51
C LEU A 265 -13.35 36.79 -0.87
N ALA A 266 -13.19 37.49 0.24
CA ALA A 266 -14.28 38.07 1.03
C ALA A 266 -13.83 39.42 1.61
N ASP A 267 -14.77 40.20 2.13
CA ASP A 267 -14.47 41.52 2.70
C ASP A 267 -13.46 41.47 3.85
N CYS A 268 -13.36 40.32 4.55
CA CYS A 268 -12.39 40.14 5.64
C CYS A 268 -10.95 39.95 5.16
N ASN A 269 -10.73 39.54 3.91
CA ASN A 269 -9.41 39.28 3.35
C ASN A 269 -9.07 40.17 2.15
N SER A 270 -9.97 41.08 1.76
CA SER A 270 -9.80 42.01 0.64
C SER A 270 -8.64 42.99 0.85
N ASP A 271 -8.34 43.35 2.10
CA ASP A 271 -7.21 44.20 2.47
C ASP A 271 -5.86 43.44 2.53
N CYS A 272 -5.87 42.14 2.25
CA CYS A 272 -4.70 41.26 2.30
C CYS A 272 -4.40 40.71 0.90
N ASP A 273 -3.16 40.82 0.43
CA ASP A 273 -2.72 40.20 -0.84
C ASP A 273 -2.49 38.68 -0.66
N CYS A 274 -3.58 37.96 -0.36
CA CYS A 274 -3.55 36.54 -0.02
C CYS A 274 -3.34 35.66 -1.26
N SER A 275 -2.39 34.72 -1.17
CA SER A 275 -2.24 33.69 -2.20
C SER A 275 -3.35 32.65 -2.09
N ILE A 276 -4.15 32.53 -3.15
CA ILE A 276 -5.18 31.48 -3.29
C ILE A 276 -4.63 30.08 -3.55
N LYS A 277 -3.32 29.96 -3.82
CA LYS A 277 -2.65 28.68 -4.13
C LYS A 277 -2.11 27.96 -2.89
N VAL A 278 -2.08 28.65 -1.75
CA VAL A 278 -1.55 28.10 -0.50
C VAL A 278 -2.68 27.40 0.24
N TRP A 279 -2.50 26.11 0.51
CA TRP A 279 -3.42 25.29 1.29
C TRP A 279 -2.82 25.04 2.67
N ASP A 280 -3.31 25.78 3.68
CA ASP A 280 -2.90 25.69 5.08
C ASP A 280 -4.14 25.85 5.97
N PRO A 281 -5.02 24.84 6.02
CA PRO A 281 -6.36 25.01 6.54
C PRO A 281 -6.37 25.31 8.04
N VAL A 282 -7.15 26.32 8.43
CA VAL A 282 -7.37 26.69 9.84
C VAL A 282 -8.85 26.59 10.19
N CYS A 283 -9.15 26.07 11.39
CA CYS A 283 -10.51 25.92 11.87
C CYS A 283 -10.92 27.15 12.68
N GLY A 284 -11.96 27.86 12.27
CA GLY A 284 -12.57 28.92 13.08
C GLY A 284 -13.42 28.36 14.21
N GLU A 285 -13.60 29.14 15.28
CA GLU A 285 -14.50 28.79 16.39
C GLU A 285 -15.98 28.65 15.96
N ASN A 286 -16.33 29.24 14.82
CA ASN A 286 -17.63 29.08 14.16
C ASN A 286 -17.85 27.71 13.50
N GLY A 287 -16.87 26.81 13.57
CA GLY A 287 -16.94 25.47 12.96
C GLY A 287 -16.67 25.45 11.46
N ILE A 288 -16.26 26.58 10.87
CA ILE A 288 -15.92 26.70 9.45
C ILE A 288 -14.40 26.61 9.29
N THR A 289 -13.95 25.84 8.31
CA THR A 289 -12.53 25.75 7.93
C THR A 289 -12.20 26.79 6.86
N TYR A 290 -11.09 27.51 6.99
CA TYR A 290 -10.61 28.47 6.01
C TYR A 290 -9.37 27.91 5.31
N VAL A 291 -9.21 28.18 4.01
CA VAL A 291 -8.14 27.62 3.16
C VAL A 291 -6.73 28.00 3.63
N SER A 292 -6.57 29.20 4.19
CA SER A 292 -5.32 29.66 4.79
C SER A 292 -5.60 30.67 5.92
N PRO A 293 -4.64 30.91 6.84
CA PRO A 293 -4.79 31.97 7.85
C PRO A 293 -5.02 33.34 7.23
N CYS A 294 -4.41 33.61 6.07
CA CYS A 294 -4.59 34.87 5.35
C CYS A 294 -6.03 35.02 4.82
N LEU A 295 -6.54 33.98 4.17
CA LEU A 295 -7.92 33.99 3.64
C LEU A 295 -8.95 34.03 4.78
N ALA A 296 -8.61 33.56 5.97
CA ALA A 296 -9.40 33.72 7.18
C ALA A 296 -9.42 35.17 7.75
N GLY A 297 -8.62 36.09 7.21
CA GLY A 297 -8.53 37.49 7.66
C GLY A 297 -7.70 37.68 8.94
N CYS A 298 -6.81 36.73 9.26
CA CYS A 298 -5.97 36.79 10.44
C CYS A 298 -4.88 37.85 10.32
N LYS A 299 -4.78 38.77 11.30
CA LYS A 299 -3.77 39.85 11.32
C LYS A 299 -2.66 39.64 12.34
N ALA A 300 -2.90 38.82 13.36
CA ALA A 300 -1.93 38.50 14.40
C ALA A 300 -1.95 37.02 14.73
N SER A 301 -0.81 36.48 15.17
CA SER A 301 -0.70 35.14 15.73
C SER A 301 -0.28 35.22 17.20
N HIS A 302 -1.03 34.56 18.07
CA HIS A 302 -0.75 34.41 19.49
C HIS A 302 -0.48 32.93 19.81
N GLY A 303 0.75 32.62 20.21
CA GLY A 303 1.11 31.28 20.69
C GLY A 303 0.64 31.10 22.14
N THR A 304 -0.54 30.52 22.35
CA THR A 304 -1.09 30.27 23.69
C THR A 304 -0.64 28.93 24.29
N SER A 305 -0.02 28.03 23.51
CA SER A 305 0.69 26.85 24.02
C SER A 305 1.78 26.40 23.04
N LYS A 306 2.73 25.56 23.49
CA LYS A 306 3.79 24.96 22.64
C LYS A 306 3.24 24.22 21.40
N TYR A 307 1.94 23.96 21.33
CA TYR A 307 1.30 23.05 20.37
C TYR A 307 0.09 23.64 19.65
N THR A 308 -0.28 24.91 19.91
CA THR A 308 -1.43 25.57 19.27
C THR A 308 -1.11 27.04 19.03
N VAL A 309 -1.11 27.44 17.77
CA VAL A 309 -1.02 28.84 17.35
C VAL A 309 -2.43 29.33 17.11
N ARG A 310 -2.90 30.28 17.91
CA ARG A 310 -4.16 30.98 17.64
C ARG A 310 -3.89 32.17 16.76
N HIS A 311 -4.79 32.43 15.84
CA HIS A 311 -4.77 33.61 15.01
C HIS A 311 -5.94 34.51 15.37
N THR A 312 -5.66 35.80 15.52
CA THR A 312 -6.70 36.80 15.81
C THR A 312 -7.10 37.48 14.51
N SER A 313 -8.38 37.38 14.17
CA SER A 313 -9.01 38.15 13.10
C SER A 313 -9.85 39.29 13.70
N SER A 314 -10.20 40.29 12.88
CA SER A 314 -10.98 41.45 13.34
C SER A 314 -12.43 41.11 13.76
N ASN A 315 -12.93 39.92 13.43
CA ASN A 315 -14.31 39.51 13.68
C ASN A 315 -14.46 38.23 14.54
N TYR A 316 -13.41 37.39 14.69
CA TYR A 316 -13.44 36.11 15.42
C TYR A 316 -12.06 35.71 15.97
N GLU A 317 -12.00 34.96 17.09
CA GLU A 317 -10.83 34.16 17.46
C GLU A 317 -10.78 32.89 16.59
N ILE A 318 -9.60 32.55 16.06
CA ILE A 318 -9.33 31.44 15.13
C ILE A 318 -8.14 30.63 15.66
#